data_AF-R3WP18-F1
#
_entry.id   AF-R3WP18-F1
#
_cell.length_a   1.000
_cell.length_b   1.000
_cell.length_c   1.000
_cell.angle_alpha   90.00
_cell.angle_beta   90.00
_cell.angle_gamma   90.00
#
_symmetry.space_group_name_H-M   'P 1'
#
loop_
_entity.id
_entity.type
_entity.pdbx_description
1 polymer ?
#
loop_
_entity_poly.entity_id
_entity_poly.type
_entity_poly.pdbx_seq_one_letter_code
_entity_poly.pdbx_strand_id
1 'polypeptide(L)'
;MKENQENIEHDLEYYQSGVKQLYLKTYQKYLMFLLVIMLGTAIGIGAVSSFIRWLLVLAIFIEAGIVIYLFRYLRTETFEVYFQQIKEQLPNEFQKMSLIEIQEDEQAYYFSDNQELFVKLKKKNSRNFPSKIRQYTLLVGFTDEIDKNKLEQPLQFFYYDITQIKHSANYKKEILKNTNFVAKRKKRRINTAILTFILLVLVGVFVYFGAKTYLEGDSRTLYEKNVEVSLRR
;
A
#
# COMPACT_ATOMS: atom_id res chain seq x y z
N MET A 1 -31.48 11.03 12.79
CA MET A 1 -30.19 11.46 12.21
C MET A 1 -29.25 12.00 13.27
N LYS A 2 -29.60 13.03 14.06
CA LYS A 2 -28.73 13.58 15.11
C LYS A 2 -28.23 12.56 16.15
N GLU A 3 -29.10 11.69 16.66
CA GLU A 3 -28.71 10.64 17.62
C GLU A 3 -27.64 9.68 17.08
N ASN A 4 -27.72 9.28 15.81
CA ASN A 4 -26.70 8.43 15.20
C ASN A 4 -25.37 9.17 15.05
N GLN A 5 -25.40 10.47 14.74
CA GLN A 5 -24.17 11.27 14.64
C GLN A 5 -23.48 11.37 16.01
N GLU A 6 -24.23 11.68 17.07
CA GLU A 6 -23.71 11.72 18.45
C GLU A 6 -23.16 10.36 18.91
N ASN A 7 -23.82 9.26 18.54
CA ASN A 7 -23.33 7.92 18.86
C ASN A 7 -22.05 7.55 18.10
N ILE A 8 -21.92 7.97 16.82
CA ILE A 8 -20.70 7.78 16.03
C ILE A 8 -19.54 8.59 16.59
N GLU A 9 -19.78 9.85 16.97
CA GLU A 9 -18.76 10.70 17.60
C GLU A 9 -18.26 10.08 18.91
N HIS A 10 -19.19 9.60 19.74
CA HIS A 10 -18.86 8.90 20.98
C HIS A 10 -18.03 7.63 20.74
N ASP A 11 -18.41 6.81 19.75
CA ASP A 11 -17.64 5.61 19.39
C ASP A 11 -16.20 6.00 18.98
N LEU A 12 -16.05 6.99 18.12
CA LEU A 12 -14.74 7.44 17.65
C LEU A 12 -13.87 7.96 18.80
N GLU A 13 -14.44 8.73 19.72
CA GLU A 13 -13.71 9.22 20.90
C GLU A 13 -13.26 8.08 21.82
N TYR A 14 -14.18 7.15 22.10
CA TYR A 14 -13.88 6.01 22.96
C TYR A 14 -12.78 5.12 22.36
N TYR A 15 -12.81 4.90 21.05
CA TYR A 15 -11.85 4.03 20.35
C TYR A 15 -10.63 4.74 19.76
N GLN A 16 -10.46 6.05 19.99
CA GLN A 16 -9.38 6.85 19.39
C GLN A 16 -7.99 6.23 19.62
N SER A 17 -7.73 5.71 20.83
CA SER A 17 -6.45 5.06 21.16
C SER A 17 -6.20 3.78 20.33
N GLY A 18 -7.23 2.95 20.16
CA GLY A 18 -7.17 1.74 19.33
C GLY A 18 -6.98 2.06 17.85
N VAL A 19 -7.67 3.08 17.35
CA VAL A 19 -7.51 3.58 15.98
C VAL A 19 -6.10 4.15 15.78
N LYS A 20 -5.58 4.92 16.74
CA LYS A 20 -4.21 5.46 16.70
C LYS A 20 -3.16 4.36 16.58
N GLN A 21 -3.32 3.28 17.36
CA GLN A 21 -2.41 2.13 17.28
C GLN A 21 -2.43 1.47 15.89
N LEU A 22 -3.62 1.28 15.30
CA LEU A 22 -3.73 0.74 13.94
C LEU A 22 -3.10 1.65 12.88
N TYR A 23 -3.32 2.96 13.02
CA TYR A 23 -2.76 3.98 12.14
C TYR A 23 -1.22 3.94 12.17
N LEU A 24 -0.63 4.02 13.37
CA LEU A 24 0.83 3.98 13.55
C LEU A 24 1.45 2.67 13.06
N LYS A 25 0.81 1.53 13.37
CA LYS A 25 1.25 0.21 12.92
C LYS A 25 1.32 0.12 11.39
N THR A 26 0.44 0.83 10.69
CA THR A 26 0.43 0.84 9.22
C THR A 26 1.65 1.56 8.65
N TYR A 27 1.96 2.76 9.15
CA TYR A 27 3.17 3.48 8.71
C TYR A 27 4.46 2.79 9.14
N GLN A 28 4.49 2.19 10.33
CA GLN A 28 5.61 1.34 10.75
C GLN A 28 5.85 0.20 9.76
N LYS A 29 4.78 -0.43 9.24
CA LYS A 29 4.90 -1.46 8.21
C LYS A 29 5.44 -0.92 6.89
N TYR A 30 5.03 0.28 6.47
CA TYR A 30 5.58 0.94 5.28
C TYR A 30 7.08 1.24 5.44
N LEU A 31 7.49 1.76 6.60
CA LEU A 31 8.89 2.01 6.91
C LEU A 31 9.71 0.72 6.95
N MET A 32 9.19 -0.36 7.55
CA MET A 32 9.86 -1.66 7.55
C MET A 32 10.04 -2.22 6.13
N PHE A 33 9.03 -2.09 5.27
CA PHE A 33 9.14 -2.51 3.88
C PHE A 33 10.18 -1.67 3.11
N LEU A 34 10.18 -0.36 3.33
CA LEU A 34 11.16 0.55 2.73
C LEU A 34 12.59 0.24 3.21
N LEU A 35 12.77 -0.10 4.49
CA LEU A 35 14.07 -0.51 5.03
C LEU A 35 14.62 -1.75 4.33
N VAL A 36 13.76 -2.75 4.04
CA VAL A 36 14.17 -3.94 3.28
C VAL A 36 14.61 -3.57 1.86
N ILE A 37 13.91 -2.63 1.21
CA ILE A 37 14.29 -2.13 -0.12
C ILE A 37 15.65 -1.42 -0.04
N MET A 38 15.82 -0.50 0.90
CA MET A 38 17.07 0.24 1.11
C MET A 38 18.26 -0.67 1.36
N LEU A 39 18.07 -1.74 2.14
CA LEU A 39 19.11 -2.74 2.36
C LEU A 39 19.51 -3.43 1.05
N GLY A 40 18.54 -3.78 0.21
CA GLY A 40 18.79 -4.32 -1.13
C GLY A 40 19.55 -3.34 -2.02
N THR A 41 19.15 -2.06 -2.01
CA THR A 41 19.83 -1.00 -2.77
C THR A 41 21.27 -0.81 -2.29
N ALA A 42 21.51 -0.79 -0.98
CA ALA A 42 22.84 -0.65 -0.39
C ALA A 42 23.77 -1.82 -0.75
N ILE A 43 23.27 -3.07 -0.67
CA ILE A 43 24.02 -4.26 -1.12
C ILE A 43 24.34 -4.14 -2.61
N GLY A 44 23.38 -3.70 -3.43
CA GLY A 44 23.56 -3.51 -4.86
C GLY A 44 24.68 -2.52 -5.21
N ILE A 45 24.84 -1.43 -4.44
CA ILE A 45 25.92 -0.44 -4.64
C ILE A 45 27.30 -1.10 -4.50
N GLY A 46 27.46 -1.98 -3.52
CA GLY A 46 28.73 -2.69 -3.29
C GLY A 46 29.02 -3.77 -4.34
N ALA A 47 27.99 -4.33 -4.97
CA ALA A 47 28.10 -5.44 -5.90
C ALA A 47 28.35 -5.02 -7.37
N VAL A 48 28.13 -3.75 -7.73
CA VAL A 48 28.20 -3.28 -9.12
C VAL A 48 29.21 -2.15 -9.29
N SER A 49 30.14 -2.30 -10.23
CA SER A 49 31.12 -1.27 -10.62
C SER A 49 30.75 -0.65 -11.97
N SER A 50 30.12 0.53 -12.00
CA SER A 50 29.84 1.32 -13.23
C SER A 50 28.91 2.52 -12.94
N PHE A 51 28.41 3.17 -13.99
CA PHE A 51 27.27 4.10 -13.97
C PHE A 51 26.05 3.59 -13.16
N ILE A 52 25.80 2.28 -13.12
CA ILE A 52 24.72 1.68 -12.33
C ILE A 52 24.89 1.95 -10.84
N ARG A 53 26.14 1.99 -10.34
CA ARG A 53 26.44 2.36 -8.95
C ARG A 53 25.94 3.76 -8.63
N TRP A 54 26.13 4.72 -9.53
CA TRP A 54 25.65 6.09 -9.36
C TRP A 54 24.12 6.18 -9.36
N LEU A 55 23.44 5.39 -10.19
CA LEU A 55 21.98 5.29 -10.15
C LEU A 55 21.47 4.72 -8.82
N LEU A 56 22.13 3.68 -8.28
CA LEU A 56 21.75 3.11 -6.99
C LEU A 56 22.04 4.07 -5.82
N VAL A 57 23.11 4.86 -5.91
CA VAL A 57 23.38 5.96 -4.96
C VAL A 57 22.25 7.00 -5.02
N LEU A 58 21.81 7.39 -6.22
CA LEU A 58 20.67 8.30 -6.38
C LEU A 58 19.37 7.69 -5.85
N ALA A 59 19.15 6.40 -6.07
CA ALA A 59 18.01 5.67 -5.52
C ALA A 59 17.98 5.72 -3.99
N ILE A 60 19.12 5.54 -3.33
CA ILE A 60 19.24 5.68 -1.86
C ILE A 60 18.82 7.07 -1.39
N PHE A 61 19.18 8.13 -2.10
CA PHE A 61 18.77 9.49 -1.74
C PHE A 61 17.25 9.69 -1.87
N ILE A 62 16.64 9.12 -2.93
CA ILE A 62 15.19 9.13 -3.10
C ILE A 62 14.51 8.34 -1.96
N GLU A 63 15.00 7.13 -1.66
CA GLU A 63 14.49 6.29 -0.58
C GLU A 63 14.57 7.00 0.78
N ALA A 64 15.70 7.66 1.08
CA ALA A 64 15.86 8.47 2.28
C ALA A 64 14.85 9.63 2.34
N GLY A 65 14.57 10.29 1.22
CA GLY A 65 13.51 11.29 1.11
C GLY A 65 12.13 10.73 1.44
N ILE A 66 11.82 9.52 0.94
CA ILE A 66 10.56 8.82 1.24
C ILE A 66 10.49 8.46 2.73
N VAL A 67 11.58 8.01 3.35
CA VAL A 67 11.65 7.74 4.79
C VAL A 67 11.29 8.99 5.58
N ILE A 68 11.91 10.14 5.27
CA ILE A 68 11.63 11.41 5.94
C ILE A 68 10.16 11.82 5.76
N TYR A 69 9.63 11.68 4.55
CA TYR A 69 8.22 11.95 4.25
C TYR A 69 7.27 11.07 5.08
N LEU A 70 7.55 9.77 5.18
CA LEU A 70 6.74 8.83 5.96
C LEU A 70 6.85 9.07 7.48
N PHE A 71 8.00 9.49 7.99
CA PHE A 71 8.19 9.81 9.41
C PHE A 71 7.26 10.92 9.89
N ARG A 72 6.87 11.86 9.02
CA ARG A 72 5.89 12.90 9.35
C ARG A 72 4.58 12.29 9.86
N TYR A 73 4.13 11.19 9.25
CA TYR A 73 2.87 10.54 9.61
C TYR A 73 2.90 9.80 10.94
N LEU A 74 4.07 9.59 11.55
CA LEU A 74 4.17 9.02 12.90
C LEU A 74 3.96 10.06 14.01
N ARG A 75 3.91 11.36 13.68
CA ARG A 75 3.66 12.43 14.66
C ARG A 75 2.21 12.39 15.16
N THR A 76 2.03 12.66 16.45
CA THR A 76 0.69 12.71 17.07
C THR A 76 -0.21 13.75 16.40
N GLU A 77 0.30 14.94 16.11
CA GLU A 77 -0.46 16.03 15.44
C GLU A 77 -1.03 15.59 14.09
N THR A 78 -0.25 14.84 13.30
CA THR A 78 -0.71 14.36 11.98
C THR A 78 -1.84 13.34 12.13
N PHE A 79 -1.75 12.48 13.14
CA PHE A 79 -2.87 11.58 13.47
C PHE A 79 -4.11 12.36 13.91
N GLU A 80 -3.96 13.40 14.73
CA GLU A 80 -5.09 14.19 15.20
C GLU A 80 -5.82 14.90 14.06
N VAL A 81 -5.07 15.55 13.15
CA VAL A 81 -5.66 16.17 11.95
C VAL A 81 -6.39 15.13 11.10
N TYR A 82 -5.77 13.99 10.85
CA TYR A 82 -6.40 12.87 10.15
C TYR A 82 -7.67 12.39 10.85
N PHE A 83 -7.63 12.22 12.17
CA PHE A 83 -8.75 11.69 12.93
C PHE A 83 -9.92 12.66 13.01
N GLN A 84 -9.67 13.98 13.03
CA GLN A 84 -10.72 14.99 12.93
C GLN A 84 -11.43 14.95 11.58
N GLN A 85 -10.71 14.77 10.49
CA GLN A 85 -11.32 14.57 9.17
C GLN A 85 -12.24 13.34 9.15
N ILE A 86 -11.84 12.24 9.80
CA ILE A 86 -12.68 11.05 9.93
C ILE A 86 -13.94 11.35 10.75
N LYS A 87 -13.82 12.07 11.87
CA LYS A 87 -14.98 12.45 12.70
C LYS A 87 -16.02 13.25 11.90
N GLU A 88 -15.58 14.16 11.04
CA GLU A 88 -16.48 14.98 10.21
C GLU A 88 -17.14 14.18 9.07
N GLN A 89 -16.41 13.23 8.48
CA GLN A 89 -16.86 12.49 7.30
C GLN A 89 -17.75 11.30 7.65
N LEU A 90 -17.39 10.54 8.68
CA LEU A 90 -17.99 9.23 8.97
C LEU A 90 -19.51 9.27 9.22
N PRO A 91 -20.08 10.28 9.92
CA PRO A 91 -21.52 10.35 10.13
C PRO A 91 -22.34 10.48 8.84
N ASN A 92 -21.77 11.13 7.82
CA ASN A 92 -22.42 11.28 6.51
C ASN A 92 -22.30 9.99 5.68
N GLU A 93 -21.22 9.24 5.85
CA GLU A 93 -21.00 7.98 5.16
C GLU A 93 -21.78 6.81 5.79
N PHE A 94 -22.11 6.89 7.08
CA PHE A 94 -22.84 5.86 7.82
C PHE A 94 -24.12 5.41 7.10
N GLN A 95 -24.90 6.34 6.55
CA GLN A 95 -26.15 6.02 5.85
C GLN A 95 -25.93 5.17 4.59
N LYS A 96 -24.80 5.40 3.90
CA LYS A 96 -24.44 4.59 2.74
C LYS A 96 -23.97 3.21 3.19
N MET A 97 -23.17 3.17 4.26
CA MET A 97 -22.61 1.92 4.80
C MET A 97 -23.68 0.99 5.38
N SER A 98 -24.73 1.53 6.01
CA SER A 98 -25.81 0.71 6.59
C SER A 98 -26.60 -0.10 5.56
N LEU A 99 -26.47 0.20 4.27
CA LEU A 99 -27.13 -0.52 3.17
C LEU A 99 -26.22 -1.54 2.49
N ILE A 100 -24.94 -1.61 2.88
CA ILE A 100 -23.95 -2.47 2.23
C ILE A 100 -24.01 -3.88 2.83
N GLU A 101 -24.05 -4.89 1.97
CA GLU A 101 -23.97 -6.28 2.43
C GLU A 101 -22.54 -6.61 2.88
N ILE A 102 -22.42 -7.16 4.09
CA ILE A 102 -21.17 -7.69 4.63
C ILE A 102 -21.13 -9.21 4.54
N GLN A 103 -19.99 -9.72 4.07
CA GLN A 103 -19.70 -11.14 4.04
C GLN A 103 -18.32 -11.42 4.63
N GLU A 104 -18.17 -12.56 5.27
CA GLU A 104 -16.95 -12.94 5.99
C GLU A 104 -16.47 -14.33 5.55
N ASP A 105 -15.17 -14.43 5.23
CA ASP A 105 -14.46 -15.72 5.12
C ASP A 105 -13.43 -15.84 6.26
N GLU A 106 -12.62 -16.90 6.29
CA GLU A 106 -11.62 -17.10 7.35
C GLU A 106 -10.59 -15.96 7.47
N GLN A 107 -10.33 -15.23 6.38
CA GLN A 107 -9.20 -14.30 6.27
C GLN A 107 -9.61 -12.83 6.19
N ALA A 108 -10.83 -12.53 5.75
CA ALA A 108 -11.26 -11.17 5.41
C ALA A 108 -12.76 -10.93 5.53
N TYR A 109 -13.09 -9.67 5.72
CA TYR A 109 -14.41 -9.08 5.50
C TYR A 109 -14.50 -8.53 4.08
N TYR A 110 -15.65 -8.69 3.48
CA TYR A 110 -15.98 -8.22 2.15
C TYR A 110 -17.25 -7.39 2.22
N PHE A 111 -17.17 -6.19 1.67
CA PHE A 111 -18.27 -5.26 1.58
C PHE A 111 -18.69 -5.18 0.13
N SER A 112 -19.97 -5.47 -0.17
CA SER A 112 -20.51 -5.45 -1.52
C SER A 112 -21.69 -4.51 -1.65
N ASP A 113 -21.67 -3.66 -2.67
CA ASP A 113 -22.74 -2.75 -3.06
C ASP A 113 -23.26 -3.16 -4.44
N ASN A 114 -24.56 -3.41 -4.60
CA ASN A 114 -25.20 -3.81 -5.86
C ASN A 114 -24.50 -4.96 -6.61
N GLN A 115 -24.18 -6.04 -5.88
CA GLN A 115 -23.39 -7.19 -6.35
C GLN A 115 -21.94 -6.86 -6.75
N GLU A 116 -21.47 -5.62 -6.57
CA GLU A 116 -20.09 -5.21 -6.75
C GLU A 116 -19.26 -5.26 -5.45
N LEU A 117 -18.09 -5.91 -5.47
CA LEU A 117 -17.17 -5.87 -4.34
C LEU A 117 -16.60 -4.46 -4.19
N PHE A 118 -17.08 -3.74 -3.18
CA PHE A 118 -16.68 -2.38 -2.84
C PHE A 118 -15.35 -2.35 -2.11
N VAL A 119 -15.20 -3.16 -1.05
CA VAL A 119 -13.99 -3.17 -0.21
C VAL A 119 -13.68 -4.56 0.32
N LYS A 120 -12.38 -4.89 0.41
CA LYS A 120 -11.85 -6.07 1.11
C LYS A 120 -10.97 -5.64 2.28
N LEU A 121 -11.33 -6.04 3.50
CA LEU A 121 -10.54 -5.81 4.71
C LEU A 121 -10.05 -7.13 5.31
N LYS A 122 -8.73 -7.30 5.43
CA LYS A 122 -8.13 -8.50 6.04
C LYS A 122 -8.28 -8.47 7.57
N LYS A 123 -8.79 -9.57 8.15
CA LYS A 123 -8.95 -9.73 9.61
C LYS A 123 -7.67 -9.47 10.39
N LYS A 124 -6.52 -9.92 9.87
CA LYS A 124 -5.20 -9.74 10.51
C LYS A 124 -4.85 -8.28 10.80
N ASN A 125 -5.35 -7.35 9.99
CA ASN A 125 -5.03 -5.92 10.06
C ASN A 125 -6.28 -5.06 10.31
N SER A 126 -7.34 -5.64 10.87
CA SER A 126 -8.55 -4.92 11.22
C SER A 126 -8.94 -5.17 12.68
N ARG A 127 -9.80 -4.30 13.20
CA ARG A 127 -10.39 -4.39 14.53
C ARG A 127 -11.88 -4.11 14.43
N ASN A 128 -12.66 -4.92 15.12
CA ASN A 128 -14.07 -4.68 15.36
C ASN A 128 -14.19 -3.93 16.69
N PHE A 129 -14.90 -2.82 16.66
CA PHE A 129 -15.22 -2.01 17.81
C PHE A 129 -16.75 -2.00 17.99
N PRO A 130 -17.27 -2.51 19.12
CA PRO A 130 -18.70 -2.46 19.39
C PRO A 130 -19.22 -1.03 19.33
N SER A 131 -20.29 -0.79 18.56
CA SER A 131 -20.89 0.55 18.47
C SER A 131 -21.87 0.80 19.60
N LYS A 132 -22.03 2.06 19.99
CA LYS A 132 -23.15 2.53 20.79
C LYS A 132 -24.49 2.42 20.04
N ILE A 133 -24.47 2.45 18.71
CA ILE A 133 -25.63 2.15 17.88
C ILE A 133 -25.90 0.64 17.98
N ARG A 134 -27.07 0.27 18.52
CA ARG A 134 -27.45 -1.14 18.70
C ARG A 134 -27.33 -1.92 17.40
N GLN A 135 -26.82 -3.14 17.49
CA GLN A 135 -26.61 -4.10 16.38
C GLN A 135 -25.48 -3.74 15.41
N TYR A 136 -24.93 -2.52 15.48
CA TYR A 136 -23.82 -2.13 14.63
C TYR A 136 -22.46 -2.39 15.28
N THR A 137 -21.48 -2.64 14.44
CA THR A 137 -20.07 -2.72 14.81
C THR A 137 -19.26 -1.83 13.88
N LEU A 138 -18.32 -1.09 14.45
CA LEU A 138 -17.35 -0.30 13.70
C LEU A 138 -16.13 -1.19 13.37
N LEU A 139 -15.99 -1.56 12.11
CA LEU A 139 -14.77 -2.17 11.58
C LEU A 139 -13.78 -1.07 11.18
N VAL A 140 -12.57 -1.14 11.70
CA VAL A 140 -11.46 -0.28 11.26
C VAL A 140 -10.31 -1.15 10.78
N GLY A 141 -9.82 -0.91 9.58
CA GLY A 141 -8.71 -1.69 9.05
C GLY A 141 -8.13 -1.14 7.76
N PHE A 142 -7.06 -1.78 7.31
CA PHE A 142 -6.40 -1.44 6.05
C PHE A 142 -6.90 -2.32 4.91
N THR A 143 -7.13 -1.72 3.74
CA THR A 143 -7.36 -2.44 2.47
C THR A 143 -6.03 -2.67 1.75
N ASP A 144 -5.84 -3.81 1.09
CA ASP A 144 -4.66 -4.03 0.22
C ASP A 144 -4.78 -3.27 -1.12
N GLU A 145 -5.93 -2.70 -1.44
CA GLU A 145 -6.15 -2.05 -2.74
C GLU A 145 -5.30 -0.78 -2.87
N ILE A 146 -4.71 -0.57 -4.04
CA ILE A 146 -3.84 0.59 -4.31
C ILE A 146 -4.76 1.68 -4.87
N ASP A 147 -5.01 2.70 -4.05
CA ASP A 147 -5.75 3.91 -4.46
C ASP A 147 -4.90 5.15 -4.17
N LYS A 148 -5.15 6.24 -4.91
CA LYS A 148 -4.38 7.48 -4.89
C LYS A 148 -4.29 8.11 -3.49
N ASN A 149 -5.28 7.89 -2.64
CA ASN A 149 -5.38 8.53 -1.32
C ASN A 149 -4.85 7.68 -0.16
N LYS A 150 -4.32 6.48 -0.44
CA LYS A 150 -4.00 5.47 0.59
C LYS A 150 -2.84 5.86 1.53
N LEU A 151 -1.93 6.71 1.03
CA LEU A 151 -0.80 7.21 1.82
C LEU A 151 -1.23 8.22 2.88
N GLU A 152 -2.33 8.95 2.65
CA GLU A 152 -2.85 9.96 3.58
C GLU A 152 -4.01 9.40 4.41
N GLN A 153 -4.76 8.45 3.86
CA GLN A 153 -5.88 7.77 4.50
C GLN A 153 -5.65 6.24 4.55
N PRO A 154 -4.82 5.77 5.49
CA PRO A 154 -4.38 4.37 5.52
C PRO A 154 -5.43 3.42 6.10
N LEU A 155 -6.38 3.94 6.88
CA LEU A 155 -7.45 3.15 7.50
C LEU A 155 -8.78 3.44 6.82
N GLN A 156 -9.59 2.39 6.71
CA GLN A 156 -10.98 2.48 6.32
C GLN A 156 -11.86 2.16 7.52
N PHE A 157 -12.95 2.89 7.64
CA PHE A 157 -13.94 2.77 8.71
C PHE A 157 -15.24 2.28 8.08
N PHE A 158 -15.84 1.24 8.64
CA PHE A 158 -17.10 0.68 8.16
C PHE A 158 -18.00 0.33 9.34
N TYR A 159 -19.18 0.93 9.36
CA TYR A 159 -20.26 0.43 10.21
C TYR A 159 -21.02 -0.67 9.47
N TYR A 160 -21.23 -1.79 10.15
CA TYR A 160 -22.03 -2.89 9.62
C TYR A 160 -22.88 -3.52 10.71
N ASP A 161 -24.01 -4.09 10.31
CA ASP A 161 -24.89 -4.87 11.20
C ASP A 161 -24.28 -6.26 11.41
N ILE A 162 -23.93 -6.56 12.66
CA ILE A 162 -23.31 -7.85 13.03
C ILE A 162 -24.25 -9.03 12.81
N THR A 163 -25.57 -8.81 12.84
CA THR A 163 -26.57 -9.86 12.65
C THR A 163 -26.76 -10.26 11.19
N GLN A 164 -26.28 -9.42 10.26
CA GLN A 164 -26.42 -9.62 8.82
C GLN A 164 -25.15 -10.21 8.17
N ILE A 165 -24.13 -10.58 8.96
CA ILE A 165 -22.93 -11.21 8.41
C ILE A 165 -23.28 -12.54 7.75
N LYS A 166 -23.03 -12.62 6.45
CA LYS A 166 -23.08 -13.90 5.72
C LYS A 166 -21.71 -14.58 5.81
N HIS A 167 -21.65 -15.77 6.39
CA HIS A 167 -20.44 -16.59 6.42
C HIS A 167 -20.38 -17.47 5.17
N SER A 168 -19.34 -17.30 4.35
CA SER A 168 -19.12 -18.19 3.20
C SER A 168 -17.64 -18.57 3.10
N ALA A 169 -17.36 -19.86 3.32
CA ALA A 169 -16.02 -20.43 3.19
C ALA A 169 -15.45 -20.30 1.76
N ASN A 170 -16.32 -20.11 0.76
CA ASN A 170 -15.96 -20.02 -0.65
C ASN A 170 -16.38 -18.70 -1.32
N TYR A 171 -16.67 -17.63 -0.55
CA TYR A 171 -17.22 -16.39 -1.09
C TYR A 171 -16.44 -15.83 -2.28
N LYS A 172 -15.10 -15.85 -2.18
CA LYS A 172 -14.21 -15.45 -3.26
C LYS A 172 -14.52 -16.23 -4.56
N LYS A 173 -14.81 -17.53 -4.50
CA LYS A 173 -15.13 -18.35 -5.67
C LYS A 173 -16.52 -18.04 -6.24
N GLU A 174 -17.50 -17.69 -5.42
CA GLU A 174 -18.86 -17.38 -5.85
C GLU A 174 -18.95 -15.99 -6.50
N ILE A 175 -18.32 -14.96 -5.92
CA ILE A 175 -18.23 -13.63 -6.54
C ILE A 175 -17.38 -13.62 -7.81
N LEU A 176 -16.27 -14.36 -7.84
CA LEU A 176 -15.43 -14.43 -9.04
C LEU A 176 -16.14 -15.12 -10.22
N LYS A 177 -17.21 -15.90 -9.97
CA LYS A 177 -18.03 -16.53 -11.02
C LYS A 177 -19.05 -15.57 -11.66
N ASN A 178 -19.47 -14.51 -10.96
CA ASN A 178 -20.47 -13.56 -11.47
C ASN A 178 -19.74 -12.39 -12.19
N THR A 179 -19.40 -12.60 -13.46
CA THR A 179 -18.34 -11.88 -14.15
C THR A 179 -18.69 -10.47 -14.65
N ASN A 180 -18.26 -9.48 -13.87
CA ASN A 180 -17.67 -8.21 -14.33
C ASN A 180 -16.49 -7.76 -13.43
N PHE A 181 -16.34 -8.38 -12.26
CA PHE A 181 -15.30 -8.11 -11.25
C PHE A 181 -13.91 -8.52 -11.68
N VAL A 182 -13.76 -9.72 -12.25
CA VAL A 182 -12.46 -10.21 -12.68
C VAL A 182 -11.92 -9.31 -13.77
N ALA A 183 -12.73 -8.92 -14.75
CA ALA A 183 -12.29 -8.09 -15.87
C ALA A 183 -11.85 -6.68 -15.42
N LYS A 184 -12.66 -5.96 -14.62
CA LYS A 184 -12.31 -4.61 -14.12
C LYS A 184 -11.13 -4.63 -13.13
N ARG A 185 -11.08 -5.61 -12.21
CA ARG A 185 -9.97 -5.75 -11.24
C ARG A 185 -8.67 -6.17 -11.91
N LYS A 186 -8.76 -7.04 -12.92
CA LYS A 186 -7.62 -7.42 -13.77
C LYS A 186 -7.17 -6.22 -14.60
N LYS A 187 -8.05 -5.37 -15.12
CA LYS A 187 -7.67 -4.12 -15.82
C LYS A 187 -6.88 -3.15 -14.94
N ARG A 188 -7.32 -2.89 -13.70
CA ARG A 188 -6.57 -2.03 -12.76
C ARG A 188 -5.21 -2.64 -12.39
N ARG A 189 -5.17 -3.94 -12.07
CA ARG A 189 -3.92 -4.65 -11.76
C ARG A 189 -2.99 -4.78 -12.97
N ILE A 190 -3.52 -4.97 -14.17
CA ILE A 190 -2.78 -5.00 -15.43
C ILE A 190 -2.17 -3.63 -15.69
N ASN A 191 -2.88 -2.52 -15.48
CA ASN A 191 -2.28 -1.19 -15.67
C ASN A 191 -1.11 -0.95 -14.72
N THR A 192 -1.24 -1.32 -13.44
CA THR A 192 -0.13 -1.19 -12.48
C THR A 192 1.00 -2.16 -12.80
N ALA A 193 0.68 -3.41 -13.17
CA ALA A 193 1.65 -4.43 -13.58
C ALA A 193 2.37 -4.05 -14.87
N ILE A 194 1.68 -3.46 -15.84
CA ILE A 194 2.27 -2.89 -17.06
C ILE A 194 3.22 -1.77 -16.67
N LEU A 195 2.85 -0.89 -15.74
CA LEU A 195 3.74 0.19 -15.27
C LEU A 195 4.99 -0.36 -14.56
N THR A 196 4.84 -1.39 -13.72
CA THR A 196 5.97 -2.06 -13.07
C THR A 196 6.79 -2.91 -14.05
N PHE A 197 6.16 -3.50 -15.05
CA PHE A 197 6.81 -4.26 -16.10
C PHE A 197 7.55 -3.32 -17.06
N ILE A 198 6.99 -2.16 -17.40
CA ILE A 198 7.68 -1.09 -18.13
C ILE A 198 8.90 -0.62 -17.33
N LEU A 199 8.75 -0.43 -16.01
CA LEU A 199 9.88 -0.09 -15.15
C LEU A 199 10.95 -1.19 -15.13
N LEU A 200 10.55 -2.46 -14.99
CA LEU A 200 11.46 -3.61 -14.99
C LEU A 200 12.10 -3.86 -16.36
N VAL A 201 11.39 -3.63 -17.46
CA VAL A 201 11.91 -3.71 -18.82
C VAL A 201 12.85 -2.54 -19.09
N LEU A 202 12.55 -1.33 -18.61
CA LEU A 202 13.49 -0.22 -18.66
C LEU A 202 14.77 -0.56 -17.91
N VAL A 203 14.66 -1.08 -16.68
CA VAL A 203 15.80 -1.54 -15.89
C VAL A 203 16.55 -2.69 -16.58
N GLY A 204 15.84 -3.67 -17.15
CA GLY A 204 16.41 -4.84 -17.82
C GLY A 204 17.10 -4.50 -19.14
N VAL A 205 16.51 -3.63 -19.95
CA VAL A 205 17.12 -3.06 -21.16
C VAL A 205 18.36 -2.26 -20.77
N PHE A 206 18.29 -1.50 -19.67
CA PHE A 206 19.43 -0.75 -19.14
C PHE A 206 20.58 -1.67 -18.67
N VAL A 207 20.26 -2.77 -17.99
CA VAL A 207 21.22 -3.80 -17.57
C VAL A 207 21.81 -4.53 -18.78
N TYR A 208 21.00 -4.86 -19.79
CA TYR A 208 21.46 -5.53 -21.02
C TYR A 208 22.41 -4.64 -21.83
N PHE A 209 22.08 -3.36 -22.03
CA PHE A 209 22.98 -2.43 -22.71
C PHE A 209 24.27 -2.19 -21.90
N GLY A 210 24.19 -2.15 -20.56
CA GLY A 210 25.37 -2.07 -19.70
C GLY A 210 26.25 -3.33 -19.75
N ALA A 211 25.66 -4.52 -19.77
CA ALA A 211 26.37 -5.78 -19.91
C ALA A 211 27.01 -5.92 -21.31
N LYS A 212 26.31 -5.48 -22.36
CA LYS A 212 26.83 -5.46 -23.73
C LYS A 212 28.06 -4.55 -23.87
N THR A 213 28.01 -3.34 -23.31
CA THR A 213 29.17 -2.42 -23.32
C THR A 213 30.34 -2.93 -22.46
N TYR A 214 30.06 -3.67 -21.38
CA TYR A 214 31.08 -4.32 -20.56
C TYR A 214 31.77 -5.49 -21.30
N LEU A 215 31.00 -6.30 -22.02
CA LEU A 215 31.53 -7.44 -22.79
C LEU A 215 32.20 -7.02 -24.12
N GLU A 216 31.73 -5.96 -24.79
CA GLU A 216 32.36 -5.42 -26.00
C GLU A 216 33.57 -4.52 -25.70
N GLY A 217 33.70 -4.01 -24.46
CA GLY A 217 34.75 -3.10 -24.03
C GLY A 217 36.10 -3.75 -23.65
N ASP A 218 36.16 -5.08 -23.55
CA ASP A 218 37.34 -5.81 -23.05
C ASP A 218 38.33 -6.26 -24.14
N SER A 219 38.48 -5.46 -25.22
CA SER A 219 39.44 -5.78 -26.30
C SER A 219 40.69 -4.89 -26.33
N ARG A 220 40.85 -3.92 -25.42
CA ARG A 220 42.11 -3.17 -25.27
C ARG A 220 42.39 -2.86 -23.81
N THR A 221 43.24 -3.68 -23.21
CA THR A 221 43.72 -3.48 -21.85
C THR A 221 44.52 -2.18 -21.74
N LEU A 222 44.40 -1.48 -20.61
CA LEU A 222 45.16 -0.25 -20.28
C LEU A 222 46.69 -0.41 -20.42
N TYR A 223 47.19 -1.65 -20.45
CA TYR A 223 48.60 -1.95 -20.70
C TYR A 223 49.04 -1.62 -22.13
N GLU A 224 48.24 -1.91 -23.15
CA GLU A 224 48.61 -1.59 -24.55
C GLU A 224 48.68 -0.08 -24.78
N LYS A 225 47.78 0.68 -24.15
CA LYS A 225 47.72 2.15 -24.28
C LYS A 225 48.95 2.84 -23.70
N ASN A 226 49.59 2.26 -22.68
CA ASN A 226 50.79 2.82 -22.07
C ASN A 226 52.08 2.42 -22.80
N VAL A 227 52.10 1.24 -23.44
CA VAL A 227 53.26 0.80 -24.25
C VAL A 227 53.41 1.64 -25.52
N GLU A 228 52.30 2.04 -26.16
CA GLU A 228 52.33 2.92 -27.35
C GLU A 228 52.85 4.33 -27.03
N VAL A 229 52.58 4.84 -25.83
CA VAL A 229 53.06 6.17 -25.39
C VAL A 229 54.54 6.14 -25.04
N SER A 230 55.06 5.03 -24.53
CA SER A 230 56.50 4.86 -24.27
C SER A 230 57.34 4.61 -25.52
N LEU A 231 56.74 4.15 -26.62
CA LEU A 231 57.43 3.92 -27.90
C LEU A 231 57.49 5.16 -28.81
N ARG A 232 56.82 6.26 -28.42
CA ARG A 232 56.83 7.55 -29.15
C ARG A 232 57.60 8.67 -28.44
N ARG A 233 58.34 8.37 -27.37
CA ARG A 233 59.34 9.26 -26.76
C ARG A 233 60.73 8.67 -26.97
#